data_AF-A0A4Z0B3V0-F1
#
_entry.id   AF-A0A4Z0B3V0-F1
#
_cell.length_a   1.000
_cell.length_b   1.000
_cell.length_c   1.000
_cell.angle_alpha   90.00
_cell.angle_beta   90.00
_cell.angle_gamma   90.00
#
_symmetry.space_group_name_H-M   'P 1'
#
loop_
_entity.id
_entity.type
_entity.pdbx_description
1 polymer ?
#
loop_
_entity_poly.entity_id
_entity_poly.type
_entity_poly.pdbx_seq_one_letter_code
_entity_poly.pdbx_strand_id
1 'polypeptide(L)'
;MARGYALSLWQLEANPEEGLLIVPVQPGLHDYSSLMGYVNPLDTESYVRTRFLDFLLQASSAPGRPYTLVLDEMNLSHPAQYLAPLLSSMETGDAIELHG
;
A
#
# COMPACT_ATOMS: atom_id res chain seq x y z
N MET A 1 2.89 15.46 -10.83
CA MET A 1 1.42 15.61 -10.91
C MET A 1 0.70 14.93 -9.74
N ALA A 2 0.89 13.63 -9.48
CA ALA A 2 0.18 12.91 -8.40
C ALA A 2 0.36 13.52 -6.99
N ARG A 3 1.58 13.93 -6.62
CA ARG A 3 1.86 14.61 -5.33
C ARG A 3 1.02 15.87 -5.12
N GLY A 4 0.91 16.74 -6.13
CA GLY A 4 0.16 17.99 -6.01
C GLY A 4 -1.34 17.74 -5.83
N TYR A 5 -1.87 16.73 -6.53
CA TYR A 5 -3.26 16.28 -6.35
C TYR A 5 -3.51 15.77 -4.92
N ALA A 6 -2.66 14.85 -4.43
CA ALA A 6 -2.78 14.32 -3.07
C ALA A 6 -2.78 15.41 -2.00
N LEU A 7 -1.85 16.37 -2.10
CA LEU A 7 -1.76 17.48 -1.13
C LEU A 7 -2.98 18.40 -1.18
N SER A 8 -3.57 18.61 -2.37
CA SER A 8 -4.80 19.41 -2.50
C SER A 8 -5.99 18.76 -1.80
N LEU A 9 -6.07 17.42 -1.78
CA LEU A 9 -7.11 16.67 -1.06
C LEU A 9 -6.97 16.80 0.46
N TRP A 10 -5.76 17.10 0.96
CA TRP A 10 -5.45 17.21 2.38
C TRP A 10 -5.16 18.63 2.85
N GLN A 11 -5.39 19.64 2.01
CA GLN A 11 -4.94 21.01 2.26
C GLN A 11 -5.51 21.67 3.53
N LEU A 12 -6.56 21.09 4.13
CA LEU A 12 -7.20 21.58 5.35
C LEU A 12 -6.68 20.90 6.62
N GLU A 13 -5.87 19.85 6.49
CA GLU A 13 -5.33 19.08 7.60
C GLU A 13 -4.02 19.67 8.12
N ALA A 14 -3.71 19.43 9.40
CA ALA A 14 -2.48 19.90 10.01
C ALA A 14 -1.22 19.31 9.35
N ASN A 15 -1.31 18.06 8.88
CA ASN A 15 -0.21 17.33 8.25
C ASN A 15 -0.64 16.72 6.90
N PRO A 16 -0.65 17.51 5.80
CA PRO A 16 -1.13 17.02 4.51
C PRO A 16 -0.32 15.87 3.91
N GLU A 17 0.94 15.71 4.31
CA GLU A 17 1.81 14.62 3.85
C GLU A 17 1.38 13.24 4.41
N GLU A 18 0.60 13.17 5.49
CA GLU A 18 0.08 11.89 6.03
C GLU A 18 -0.91 11.21 5.07
N GLY A 19 -1.50 11.98 4.16
CA GLY A 19 -2.40 11.49 3.11
C GLY A 19 -1.73 10.97 1.86
N LEU A 20 -0.40 11.01 1.80
CA LEU A 20 0.37 10.66 0.62
C LEU A 20 1.48 9.68 0.99
N LEU A 21 1.47 8.52 0.34
CA LEU A 21 2.60 7.61 0.34
C LEU A 21 3.10 7.38 -1.09
N ILE A 22 4.39 7.59 -1.30
CA ILE A 22 5.07 7.24 -2.55
C ILE A 22 6.01 6.06 -2.25
N VAL A 23 5.83 4.95 -2.98
CA VAL A 23 6.62 3.73 -2.82
C VAL A 23 7.31 3.41 -4.14
N PRO A 24 8.66 3.41 -4.20
CA PRO A 24 9.38 2.97 -5.39
C PRO A 24 9.35 1.44 -5.49
N VAL A 25 8.85 0.91 -6.60
CA VAL A 25 8.78 -0.53 -6.85
C VAL A 25 10.18 -1.03 -7.18
N GLN A 26 10.68 -1.95 -6.35
CA GLN A 26 12.00 -2.55 -6.57
C GLN A 26 11.96 -3.55 -7.73
N PRO A 27 13.07 -3.71 -8.48
CA PRO A 27 13.20 -4.77 -9.48
C PRO A 27 13.21 -6.16 -8.81
N GLY A 28 12.57 -7.14 -9.42
CA GLY A 28 12.51 -8.52 -8.90
C GLY A 28 11.46 -8.72 -7.80
N LEU A 29 10.44 -7.86 -7.75
CA LEU A 29 9.30 -8.03 -6.86
C LEU A 29 8.37 -9.09 -7.48
N HIS A 30 8.39 -10.28 -6.89
CA HIS A 30 7.71 -11.47 -7.42
C HIS A 30 6.46 -11.88 -6.63
N ASP A 31 6.26 -11.30 -5.45
CA ASP A 31 5.11 -11.55 -4.61
C ASP A 31 4.61 -10.27 -3.92
N TYR A 32 3.43 -10.36 -3.34
CA TYR A 32 2.77 -9.26 -2.65
C TYR A 32 3.31 -9.02 -1.23
N SER A 33 4.13 -9.93 -0.69
CA SER A 33 4.67 -9.84 0.68
C SER A 33 5.62 -8.66 0.84
N SER A 34 6.32 -8.28 -0.22
CA SER A 34 7.16 -7.08 -0.24
C SER A 34 6.36 -5.78 -0.08
N LEU A 35 5.05 -5.80 -0.38
CA LEU A 35 4.14 -4.67 -0.19
C LEU A 35 3.24 -4.82 1.03
N MET A 36 2.78 -6.01 1.41
CA MET A 36 1.94 -6.19 2.60
C MET A 36 2.73 -6.38 3.88
N GLY A 37 3.87 -7.06 3.77
CA GLY A 37 4.55 -7.61 4.91
C GLY A 37 4.64 -9.12 4.82
N TYR A 38 5.37 -9.68 5.77
CA TYR A 38 5.68 -11.10 5.82
C TYR A 38 5.79 -11.55 7.28
N VAL A 39 5.56 -12.84 7.51
CA VAL A 39 5.82 -13.47 8.80
C VAL A 39 7.34 -13.64 8.95
N ASN A 40 7.90 -13.19 10.08
CA ASN A 40 9.32 -13.34 10.33
C ASN A 40 9.69 -14.83 10.40
N PRO A 41 10.61 -15.34 9.55
CA PRO A 41 10.98 -16.76 9.57
C PRO A 41 11.62 -17.23 10.90
N LEU A 42 12.16 -16.29 11.69
CA LEU A 42 12.79 -16.55 12.98
C LEU A 42 11.83 -16.43 14.16
N ASP A 43 10.69 -15.77 13.94
CA ASP A 43 9.65 -15.55 14.94
C ASP A 43 8.29 -15.56 14.23
N THR A 44 7.70 -16.76 14.15
CA THR A 44 6.46 -16.99 13.41
C THR A 44 5.25 -16.29 14.04
N GLU A 45 5.37 -15.75 15.25
CA GLU A 45 4.32 -14.95 15.89
C GLU A 45 4.40 -13.46 15.51
N SER A 46 5.48 -13.03 14.86
CA SER A 46 5.71 -11.63 14.48
C SER A 46 5.47 -11.39 12.98
N TYR A 47 4.45 -10.59 12.67
CA TYR A 47 4.22 -10.07 11.32
C TYR A 47 4.96 -8.75 11.10
N VAL A 48 5.85 -8.72 10.12
CA VAL A 48 6.60 -7.52 9.74
C VAL A 48 5.76 -6.71 8.75
N ARG A 49 5.19 -5.60 9.22
CA ARG A 49 4.39 -4.68 8.39
C ARG A 49 5.29 -3.77 7.56
N THR A 50 4.90 -3.53 6.32
CA THR A 50 5.55 -2.52 5.47
C THR A 50 4.86 -1.15 5.68
N ARG A 51 5.54 -0.09 5.24
CA ARG A 51 4.92 1.24 5.18
C ARG A 51 3.66 1.27 4.31
N PHE A 52 3.61 0.45 3.27
CA PHE A 52 2.46 0.35 2.38
C PHE A 52 1.24 -0.23 3.13
N LEU A 53 1.42 -1.33 3.88
CA LEU A 53 0.34 -1.89 4.69
C LEU A 53 -0.09 -0.92 5.80
N ASP A 54 0.86 -0.30 6.51
CA ASP A 54 0.53 0.68 7.55
C ASP A 54 -0.33 1.83 6.99
N PHE A 55 0.00 2.29 5.78
CA PHE A 55 -0.77 3.35 5.11
C PHE A 55 -2.18 2.90 4.71
N LEU A 56 -2.35 1.66 4.24
CA LEU A 56 -3.69 1.11 3.97
C LEU A 56 -4.52 0.96 5.24
N LEU A 57 -3.91 0.51 6.35
CA LEU A 57 -4.59 0.39 7.63
C LEU A 57 -5.03 1.76 8.17
N GLN A 58 -4.17 2.76 8.02
CA GLN A 58 -4.50 4.15 8.37
C GLN A 58 -5.69 4.65 7.54
N ALA A 59 -5.69 4.42 6.23
CA ALA A 59 -6.79 4.78 5.34
C ALA A 59 -8.11 4.08 5.71
N SER A 60 -8.03 2.77 6.02
CA SER A 60 -9.18 1.97 6.45
C SER A 60 -9.79 2.47 7.77
N SER A 61 -8.95 2.97 8.69
CA SER A 61 -9.42 3.55 9.96
C SER A 61 -10.12 4.91 9.81
N ALA A 62 -9.96 5.58 8.66
CA ALA A 62 -10.48 6.92 8.40
C ALA A 62 -11.14 7.03 7.01
N PRO A 63 -12.22 6.27 6.73
CA PRO A 63 -12.80 6.15 5.38
C PRO A 63 -13.40 7.45 4.82
N GLY A 64 -13.66 8.45 5.69
CA GLY A 64 -14.10 9.78 5.28
C GLY A 64 -12.96 10.69 4.77
N ARG A 65 -11.72 10.21 4.78
CA ARG A 65 -10.54 10.96 4.34
C ARG A 65 -9.96 10.30 3.09
N PRO A 66 -9.63 11.07 2.04
CA PRO A 66 -8.99 10.51 0.88
C PRO A 66 -7.57 10.07 1.23
N TYR A 67 -7.05 8.95 0.77
CA TYR A 67 -5.61 8.63 0.90
C TYR A 67 -5.06 8.35 -0.50
N THR A 68 -3.89 8.89 -0.80
CA THR A 68 -3.26 8.72 -2.12
C THR A 68 -1.99 7.90 -1.99
N LEU A 69 -1.99 6.73 -2.62
CA LEU A 69 -0.84 5.85 -2.73
C LEU A 69 -0.30 5.91 -4.15
N VAL A 70 1.00 6.18 -4.29
CA VAL A 70 1.70 6.22 -5.58
C VAL A 70 2.75 5.12 -5.60
N LEU A 71 2.57 4.17 -6.50
CA LEU A 71 3.61 3.21 -6.84
C LEU A 71 4.45 3.80 -7.97
N ASP A 72 5.71 4.15 -7.66
CA ASP A 72 6.65 4.69 -8.65
C ASP A 72 7.48 3.55 -9.26
N GLU A 73 7.98 3.73 -10.49
CA GLU A 73 8.84 2.76 -11.17
C GLU A 73 8.23 1.35 -11.30
N MET A 74 6.89 1.26 -11.38
CA MET A 74 6.14 -0.01 -11.46
C MET A 74 6.62 -0.93 -12.60
N ASN A 75 7.20 -0.35 -13.64
CA ASN A 75 7.74 -1.05 -14.81
C ASN A 75 9.02 -1.86 -14.52
N LEU A 76 9.67 -1.67 -13.36
CA LEU A 76 10.83 -2.47 -12.94
C LEU A 76 10.46 -3.89 -12.49
N SER A 77 9.16 -4.14 -12.24
CA SER A 77 8.60 -5.46 -11.90
C SER A 77 7.33 -5.73 -12.73
N HIS A 78 6.71 -6.90 -12.55
CA HIS A 78 5.42 -7.22 -13.19
C HIS A 78 4.26 -6.86 -12.25
N PRO A 79 3.49 -5.77 -12.48
CA PRO A 79 2.42 -5.35 -11.58
C PRO A 79 1.39 -6.43 -11.30
N ALA A 80 1.08 -7.27 -12.28
CA ALA A 80 0.14 -8.36 -12.12
C ALA A 80 0.59 -9.43 -11.10
N GLN A 81 1.90 -9.59 -10.85
CA GLN A 81 2.40 -10.62 -9.92
C GLN A 81 2.20 -10.24 -8.46
N TYR A 82 2.32 -8.95 -8.12
CA TYR A 82 2.18 -8.47 -6.75
C TYR A 82 0.86 -7.74 -6.50
N LEU A 83 0.31 -7.02 -7.49
CA LEU A 83 -0.85 -6.15 -7.27
C LEU A 83 -2.19 -6.84 -7.58
N ALA A 84 -2.18 -7.94 -8.33
CA ALA A 84 -3.42 -8.60 -8.75
C ALA A 84 -4.33 -9.03 -7.57
N PRO A 85 -3.81 -9.62 -6.47
CA PRO A 85 -4.65 -9.95 -5.32
C PRO A 85 -5.34 -8.72 -4.73
N LEU A 86 -4.61 -7.62 -4.58
CA LEU A 86 -5.17 -6.35 -4.09
C LEU A 86 -6.27 -5.81 -4.99
N LEU A 87 -6.01 -5.75 -6.30
CA LEU A 87 -6.99 -5.25 -7.28
C LEU A 87 -8.24 -6.13 -7.29
N SER A 88 -8.06 -7.45 -7.22
CA SER A 88 -9.17 -8.39 -7.13
C SER A 88 -10.03 -8.13 -5.90
N SER A 89 -9.44 -8.04 -4.70
CA SER A 89 -10.18 -7.74 -3.46
C SER A 89 -10.89 -6.38 -3.53
N MET A 90 -10.28 -5.37 -4.17
CA MET A 90 -10.90 -4.06 -4.36
C MET A 90 -12.11 -4.12 -5.31
N GLU A 91 -12.09 -4.99 -6.32
CA GLU A 91 -13.20 -5.16 -7.26
C GLU A 91 -14.35 -5.98 -6.67
N THR A 92 -14.03 -7.05 -5.93
CA THR A 92 -15.03 -7.96 -5.35
C THR A 92 -15.57 -7.46 -4.01
N GLY A 93 -14.82 -6.60 -3.31
CA GLY A 93 -15.09 -6.19 -1.94
C GLY A 93 -14.67 -7.26 -0.91
N ASP A 94 -13.93 -8.28 -1.33
CA ASP A 94 -13.43 -9.32 -0.43
C ASP A 94 -12.31 -8.81 0.46
N ALA A 95 -12.01 -9.57 1.52
CA ALA A 95 -10.87 -9.28 2.38
C ALA A 95 -9.55 -9.36 1.60
N ILE A 96 -8.59 -8.49 1.95
CA ILE A 96 -7.23 -8.56 1.45
C ILE A 96 -6.49 -9.62 2.29
N GLU A 97 -6.03 -10.70 1.65
CA GLU A 97 -5.19 -11.69 2.31
C GLU A 97 -3.78 -11.13 2.55
N LEU A 98 -3.39 -10.97 3.82
CA LEU A 98 -2.08 -10.44 4.22
C LEU A 98 -1.00 -11.53 4.39
N HIS A 99 -1.44 -12.77 4.55
CA HIS A 99 -0.63 -13.97 4.69
C HIS A 99 -1.46 -15.18 4.24
N GLY A 100 -0.85 -16.08 3.48
CA GLY A 100 -1.36 -17.42 3.20
C GLY A 100 -0.69 -18.45 4.09
#